data_AF-A0A9D6T0M4-F1
#
_entry.id   AF-A0A9D6T0M4-F1
#
_cell.length_a   1.000
_cell.length_b   1.000
_cell.length_c   1.000
_cell.angle_alpha   90.00
_cell.angle_beta   90.00
_cell.angle_gamma   90.00
#
_symmetry.space_group_name_H-M   'P 1'
#
loop_
_entity.id
_entity.type
_entity.pdbx_description
1 polymer ?
#
loop_
_entity_poly.entity_id
_entity_poly.type
_entity_poly.pdbx_seq_one_letter_code
_entity_poly.pdbx_strand_id
1 'polypeptide(L)' 'MARAVTVQWVEGMRAEAMVGPHRVVLDAPPEAGGADAGPSPAEMLLGAIGA' A
#
# COMPACT_ATOMS: atom_id res chain seq x y z
N MET A 1 9.06 -21.34 2.43
CA MET A 1 9.90 -20.24 1.90
C MET A 1 9.07 -18.96 1.93
N ALA A 2 9.63 -17.85 2.42
CA ALA A 2 8.91 -16.56 2.40
C ALA A 2 8.77 -16.05 0.96
N ARG A 3 7.62 -15.45 0.62
CA ARG A 3 7.42 -14.80 -0.68
C ARG A 3 8.17 -13.48 -0.69
N ALA A 4 8.81 -13.14 -1.81
CA ALA A 4 9.37 -11.81 -2.00
C ALA A 4 8.26 -10.77 -2.02
N VAL A 5 8.49 -9.66 -1.32
CA VAL A 5 7.64 -8.46 -1.35
C VAL A 5 8.48 -7.33 -1.90
N THR A 6 8.02 -6.71 -2.98
CA THR A 6 8.66 -5.52 -3.55
C THR A 6 7.69 -4.36 -3.49
N VAL A 7 8.17 -3.20 -3.05
CA VAL A 7 7.37 -1.97 -2.98
C VAL A 7 8.03 -0.92 -3.85
N GLN A 8 7.25 -0.25 -4.68
CA GLN A 8 7.70 0.84 -5.53
C GLN A 8 6.83 2.08 -5.31
N TRP A 9 7.49 3.23 -5.18
CA TRP A 9 6.83 4.52 -5.28
C TRP A 9 6.54 4.81 -6.74
N VAL A 10 5.32 5.22 -7.06
CA VAL A 10 4.89 5.43 -8.44
C VAL A 10 4.79 6.92 -8.75
N GLU A 11 3.90 7.63 -8.06
CA GLU A 11 3.66 9.06 -8.24
C GLU A 11 3.03 9.64 -6.97
N GLY A 12 3.40 10.88 -6.61
CA GLY A 12 2.89 11.52 -5.39
C GLY A 12 3.14 10.67 -4.15
N MET A 13 2.09 10.40 -3.39
CA MET A 13 2.12 9.54 -2.19
C MET A 13 1.71 8.09 -2.46
N ARG A 14 1.52 7.72 -3.73
CA ARG A 14 1.10 6.37 -4.12
C ARG A 14 2.29 5.42 -4.21
N ALA A 15 2.14 4.29 -3.52
CA ALA A 15 3.03 3.14 -3.62
C ALA A 15 2.28 1.89 -4.09
N GLU A 16 3.01 0.98 -4.73
CA GLU A 16 2.50 -0.31 -5.16
C GLU A 16 3.38 -1.43 -4.61
N ALA A 17 2.76 -2.35 -3.90
CA ALA A 17 3.40 -3.55 -3.38
C ALA A 17 3.00 -4.77 -4.20
N MET A 18 4.00 -5.52 -4.66
CA MET A 18 3.81 -6.84 -5.27
C MET A 18 4.10 -7.92 -4.23
N VAL A 19 3.08 -8.75 -3.94
CA VAL A 19 3.13 -9.87 -2.99
C VAL A 19 2.78 -11.15 -3.74
N GLY A 20 3.76 -11.80 -4.35
CA GLY A 20 3.51 -12.89 -5.29
C GLY A 20 2.66 -12.39 -6.49
N PRO A 21 1.49 -12.99 -6.79
CA PRO A 21 0.62 -12.54 -7.87
C PRO A 21 -0.28 -11.35 -7.49
N HIS A 22 -0.27 -10.91 -6.23
CA HIS A 22 -1.15 -9.87 -5.73
C HIS A 22 -0.49 -8.50 -5.84
N ARG A 23 -1.22 -7.54 -6.41
CA ARG A 23 -0.86 -6.12 -6.42
C ARG A 23 -1.68 -5.42 -5.35
N VAL A 24 -1.02 -4.69 -4.45
CA VAL A 24 -1.64 -3.87 -3.43
C VAL A 24 -1.28 -2.42 -3.70
N VAL A 25 -2.29 -1.57 -3.85
CA VAL A 25 -2.12 -0.12 -3.97
C VAL A 25 -2.23 0.49 -2.58
N LEU A 26 -1.27 1.33 -2.24
CA LEU A 26 -1.25 2.09 -1.00
C LEU A 26 -1.16 3.57 -1.36
N ASP A 27 -2.05 4.40 -0.82
CA ASP A 27 -2.04 5.83 -1.07
C ASP A 27 -2.57 6.57 0.15
N ALA A 28 -2.03 7.75 0.42
CA ALA A 28 -2.51 8.56 1.52
C ALA A 28 -3.84 9.24 1.13
N PRO A 29 -4.69 9.62 2.11
CA PRO A 29 -5.86 10.42 1.82
C PRO A 29 -5.46 11.85 1.38
N PRO A 30 -6.37 12.63 0.77
CA PRO A 30 -6.04 13.93 0.19
C PRO A 30 -5.55 14.95 1.22
N GLU A 31 -6.10 14.93 2.44
CA GLU A 31 -5.66 15.76 3.57
C GLU A 31 -4.22 15.51 4.01
N ALA A 32 -3.65 14.35 3.65
CA ALA A 32 -2.26 13.98 3.89
C ALA A 32 -1.39 14.06 2.61
N GLY A 33 -1.94 14.60 1.51
CA GLY A 33 -1.22 14.85 0.25
C GLY A 33 -1.21 13.69 -0.74
N GLY A 34 -2.01 12.63 -0.53
CA GLY A 34 -2.18 11.55 -1.51
C GLY A 34 -3.43 11.72 -2.37
N ALA A 35 -3.73 10.69 -3.18
CA ALA A 35 -4.87 10.69 -4.09
C ALA A 35 -5.98 9.71 -3.67
N ASP A 36 -5.87 9.09 -2.49
CA ASP A 36 -6.87 8.15 -1.95
C ASP A 36 -7.15 6.97 -2.89
N ALA A 37 -6.16 6.54 -3.68
CA ALA A 37 -6.31 5.44 -4.65
C ALA A 37 -6.32 4.03 -4.02
N GLY A 38 -6.18 3.95 -2.70
CA GLY A 38 -6.13 2.73 -1.89
C GLY A 38 -5.93 3.10 -0.41
N PRO A 39 -5.98 2.13 0.52
CA PRO A 39 -5.71 2.42 1.92
C PRO A 39 -4.29 2.94 2.11
N SER A 40 -4.08 3.83 3.07
CA SER A 40 -2.73 4.23 3.45
C SER A 40 -1.94 3.02 3.99
N PRO A 41 -0.60 3.06 3.96
CA PRO A 41 0.21 1.98 4.54
C PRO A 41 -0.12 1.68 6.01
N ALA A 42 -0.49 2.70 6.79
CA ALA A 42 -0.88 2.55 8.19
C ALA A 42 -2.23 1.83 8.34
N GLU A 43 -3.24 2.20 7.55
CA GLU A 43 -4.55 1.55 7.56
C GLU A 43 -4.43 0.09 7.10
N MET A 44 -3.63 -0.16 6.06
CA MET A 44 -3.38 -1.52 5.58
C MET A 44 -2.69 -2.38 6.65
N LEU A 45 -1.71 -1.83 7.38
CA LEU A 45 -1.05 -2.53 8.48
C LEU A 45 -2.03 -2.87 9.61
N LEU A 46 -2.88 -1.92 10.01
CA LEU A 46 -3.89 -2.15 11.04
C LEU A 46 -4.92 -3.21 10.60
N GLY A 47 -5.36 -3.15 9.34
CA GLY A 47 -6.22 -4.17 8.75
C GLY A 47 -5.58 -5.57 8.76
N ALA A 48 -4.27 -5.65 8.47
CA ALA A 48 -3.53 -6.91 8.51
C ALA A 48 -3.37 -7.47 9.94
N ILE A 49 -3.26 -6.62 10.96
CA ILE A 49 -3.21 -7.05 12.37
C ILE A 49 -4.57 -7.54 12.86
N GLY A 50 -5.66 -6.94 12.38
CA GLY A 50 -7.03 -7.27 12.81
C GLY A 50 -7.67 -8.49 12.11
N ALA A 51 -7.05 -9.01 11.06
CA ALA A 51 -7.53 -10.17 10.29
C ALA A 51 -7.09 -11.51 10.93
#